data_AF-R7EKQ9-F1
#
_entry.id   AF-R7EKQ9-F1
#
_cell.length_a   1.000
_cell.length_b   1.000
_cell.length_c   1.000
_cell.angle_alpha   90.00
_cell.angle_beta   90.00
_cell.angle_gamma   90.00
#
_symmetry.space_group_name_H-M   'P 1'
#
loop_
_entity.id
_entity.type
_entity.pdbx_description
1 polymer ?
#
loop_
_entity_poly.entity_id
_entity_poly.type
_entity_poly.pdbx_seq_one_letter_code
_entity_poly.pdbx_strand_id
1 'polypeptide(L)'
;MTILMGSIPTKNHLLSVCVRLFLEQGYKQTTVRQIASEAGVSVSSFQNFFGSKDGVLGELIAFMFGGQFGAARDIVGAELPPVYTYAAETAIQLVLTELNENLRDIYLEVYSLPNTSEYIFQHTARELRRIFGAYLPDYSESDFYETEIGTAGIMRGYMARKCDIHFSLEKKVERFLTVSLRAYRVPEEEQAEVLAYIGKINLRALADEVMQKLFAALEMKFDFTLAKTDEKKEP
;
A
#
# COMPACT_ATOMS: atom_id res chain seq x y z
N MET A 1 1.89 -37.66 11.24
CA MET A 1 0.75 -36.94 10.68
C MET A 1 1.26 -36.14 9.50
N THR A 2 1.06 -36.67 8.30
CA THR A 2 1.64 -36.14 7.06
C THR A 2 0.75 -35.00 6.57
N ILE A 3 1.15 -33.76 6.81
CA ILE A 3 0.47 -32.59 6.23
C ILE A 3 0.60 -32.71 4.71
N LEU A 4 -0.52 -32.73 4.00
CA LEU A 4 -0.58 -32.80 2.54
C LEU A 4 0.21 -31.63 1.92
N MET A 5 1.43 -31.92 1.45
CA MET A 5 2.26 -31.03 0.64
C MET A 5 1.50 -30.69 -0.65
N GLY A 6 0.85 -29.53 -0.68
CA GLY A 6 0.13 -29.01 -1.85
C GLY A 6 -1.29 -28.49 -1.61
N SER A 7 -1.77 -28.43 -0.36
CA SER A 7 -3.14 -27.98 -0.06
C SER A 7 -3.29 -26.45 0.07
N ILE A 8 -4.45 -25.91 -0.32
CA ILE A 8 -4.83 -24.49 -0.08
C ILE A 8 -4.69 -24.10 1.41
N PRO A 9 -5.10 -24.93 2.39
CA PRO A 9 -4.87 -24.67 3.80
C PRO A 9 -3.38 -24.45 4.15
N THR A 10 -2.47 -25.24 3.58
CA THR A 10 -1.03 -25.08 3.81
C THR A 10 -0.51 -23.78 3.22
N LYS A 11 -0.95 -23.41 2.01
CA LYS A 11 -0.58 -22.13 1.38
C LYS A 11 -1.06 -20.95 2.23
N ASN A 12 -2.30 -20.99 2.71
CA ASN A 12 -2.89 -19.92 3.52
C ASN A 12 -2.17 -19.78 4.87
N HIS A 13 -1.90 -20.89 5.55
CA HIS A 13 -1.12 -20.87 6.79
C HIS A 13 0.29 -20.31 6.58
N LEU A 14 0.95 -20.69 5.49
CA LEU A 14 2.28 -20.17 5.17
C LEU A 14 2.23 -18.66 4.88
N LEU A 15 1.21 -18.19 4.17
CA LEU A 15 0.98 -16.77 3.91
C LEU A 15 0.72 -15.99 5.21
N SER A 16 -0.01 -16.56 6.16
CA SER A 16 -0.28 -15.95 7.47
C SER A 16 1.00 -15.73 8.27
N VAL A 17 1.87 -16.75 8.33
CA VAL A 17 3.20 -16.65 8.95
C VAL A 17 4.05 -15.59 8.25
N CYS A 18 4.03 -15.53 6.91
CA CYS A 18 4.80 -14.52 6.19
C CYS A 18 4.33 -13.10 6.50
N VAL A 19 3.04 -12.82 6.38
CA VAL A 19 2.47 -11.47 6.58
C VAL A 19 2.73 -11.01 8.01
N ARG A 20 2.49 -11.88 9.01
CA ARG A 20 2.80 -11.56 10.41
C ARG A 20 4.26 -11.20 10.59
N LEU A 21 5.18 -12.05 10.13
CA LEU A 21 6.61 -11.78 10.26
C LEU A 21 7.02 -10.50 9.54
N PHE A 22 6.53 -10.25 8.32
CA PHE A 22 6.85 -9.01 7.60
C PHE A 22 6.40 -7.76 8.36
N LEU A 23 5.24 -7.81 9.01
CA LEU A 23 4.71 -6.71 9.81
C LEU A 23 5.38 -6.56 11.18
N GLU A 24 5.84 -7.65 11.80
CA GLU A 24 6.48 -7.64 13.12
C GLU A 24 7.98 -7.29 13.06
N GLN A 25 8.73 -7.90 12.14
CA GLN A 25 10.20 -7.79 12.10
C GLN A 25 10.75 -7.13 10.83
N GLY A 26 9.88 -6.86 9.84
CA GLY A 26 10.25 -6.24 8.57
C GLY A 26 10.60 -7.26 7.49
N TYR A 27 10.17 -6.96 6.25
CA TYR A 27 10.35 -7.84 5.09
C TYR A 27 11.79 -8.29 4.88
N LYS A 28 12.75 -7.37 4.97
CA LYS A 28 14.18 -7.64 4.71
C LYS A 28 14.81 -8.57 5.73
N GLN A 29 14.40 -8.44 7.00
CA GLN A 29 14.94 -9.25 8.10
C GLN A 29 14.34 -10.66 8.13
N THR A 30 13.18 -10.86 7.49
CA THR A 30 12.56 -12.18 7.39
C THR A 30 13.22 -13.07 6.35
N THR A 31 13.64 -14.27 6.78
CA THR A 31 14.22 -15.29 5.91
C THR A 31 13.22 -16.39 5.58
N VAL A 32 13.33 -17.00 4.39
CA VAL A 32 12.51 -18.16 3.99
C VAL A 32 12.69 -19.33 4.98
N ARG A 33 13.88 -19.49 5.55
CA ARG A 33 14.16 -20.54 6.54
C ARG A 33 13.37 -20.33 7.83
N GLN A 34 13.32 -19.09 8.32
CA GLN A 34 12.51 -18.74 9.49
C GLN A 34 11.03 -19.01 9.23
N ILE A 35 10.50 -18.48 8.11
CA ILE A 35 9.11 -18.70 7.70
C ILE A 35 8.78 -20.20 7.66
N ALA A 36 9.60 -20.99 6.96
CA ALA A 36 9.37 -22.42 6.82
C ALA A 36 9.41 -23.15 8.17
N SER A 37 10.37 -22.80 9.03
CA SER A 37 10.48 -23.35 10.38
C SER A 37 9.25 -23.05 11.23
N GLU A 38 8.75 -21.83 11.17
CA GLU A 38 7.63 -21.36 11.98
C GLU A 38 6.28 -21.88 11.48
N ALA A 39 6.12 -22.04 10.16
CA ALA A 39 4.97 -22.67 9.54
C ALA A 39 4.99 -24.22 9.59
N GLY A 40 6.05 -24.82 10.16
CA GLY A 40 6.18 -26.29 10.24
C GLY A 40 6.32 -26.99 8.89
N VAL A 41 6.89 -26.31 7.88
CA VAL A 41 7.10 -26.84 6.52
C VAL A 41 8.59 -26.84 6.14
N SER A 42 8.94 -27.56 5.07
CA SER A 42 10.29 -27.48 4.51
C SER A 42 10.46 -26.22 3.65
N VAL A 43 11.70 -25.74 3.51
CA VAL A 43 12.03 -24.66 2.56
C VAL A 43 11.63 -25.03 1.13
N SER A 44 11.78 -26.30 0.75
CA SER A 44 11.32 -26.78 -0.56
C SER A 44 9.80 -26.65 -0.72
N SER A 45 9.03 -26.96 0.33
CA SER A 45 7.58 -26.75 0.31
C SER A 45 7.21 -25.27 0.17
N PHE A 46 7.93 -24.36 0.83
CA PHE A 46 7.74 -22.92 0.64
C PHE A 46 7.97 -22.52 -0.82
N GLN A 47 9.10 -22.96 -1.40
CA GLN A 47 9.44 -22.62 -2.79
C GLN A 47 8.42 -23.20 -3.79
N ASN A 48 7.82 -24.35 -3.49
CA ASN A 48 6.75 -24.90 -4.33
C ASN A 48 5.48 -24.03 -4.35
N PHE A 49 5.17 -23.34 -3.24
CA PHE A 49 3.98 -22.48 -3.17
C PHE A 49 4.21 -21.06 -3.70
N PHE A 50 5.36 -20.46 -3.40
CA PHE A 50 5.60 -19.04 -3.67
C PHE A 50 6.77 -18.77 -4.62
N GLY A 51 7.62 -19.76 -4.90
CA GLY A 51 8.81 -19.62 -5.74
C GLY A 51 9.96 -18.82 -5.11
N SER A 52 9.65 -17.74 -4.39
CA SER A 52 10.57 -16.92 -3.62
C SER A 52 9.83 -16.14 -2.53
N LYS A 53 10.58 -15.41 -1.69
CA LYS A 53 10.00 -14.47 -0.72
C LYS A 53 9.23 -13.35 -1.41
N ASP A 54 9.69 -12.91 -2.59
CA ASP A 54 9.02 -11.89 -3.40
C ASP A 54 7.67 -12.38 -3.94
N GLY A 55 7.52 -13.69 -4.20
CA GLY A 55 6.24 -14.27 -4.61
C GLY A 55 5.13 -14.11 -3.58
N VAL A 56 5.48 -13.99 -2.29
CA VAL A 56 4.53 -13.70 -1.21
C VAL A 56 4.00 -12.27 -1.31
N LEU A 57 4.84 -11.32 -1.72
CA LEU A 57 4.43 -9.92 -1.88
C LEU A 57 3.32 -9.78 -2.93
N GLY A 58 3.30 -10.61 -3.97
CA GLY A 58 2.24 -10.65 -4.98
C GLY A 58 0.85 -10.90 -4.39
N GLU A 59 0.73 -11.78 -3.39
CA GLU A 59 -0.55 -12.06 -2.72
C GLU A 59 -0.96 -10.91 -1.79
N LEU A 60 0.04 -10.26 -1.16
CA LEU A 60 -0.19 -9.15 -0.24
C LEU A 60 -0.64 -7.89 -0.99
N ILE A 61 -0.02 -7.55 -2.12
CA ILE A 61 -0.40 -6.37 -2.90
C ILE A 61 -1.82 -6.46 -3.46
N ALA A 62 -2.24 -7.66 -3.90
CA ALA A 62 -3.56 -7.84 -4.48
C ALA A 62 -4.66 -7.52 -3.45
N PHE A 63 -4.38 -7.77 -2.17
CA PHE A 63 -5.26 -7.36 -1.08
C PHE A 63 -5.18 -5.86 -0.80
N MET A 64 -3.97 -5.31 -0.62
CA MET A 64 -3.78 -3.91 -0.24
C MET A 64 -4.28 -2.94 -1.31
N PHE A 65 -3.87 -3.14 -2.56
CA PHE A 65 -4.19 -2.25 -3.69
C PHE A 65 -5.60 -2.49 -4.25
N GLY A 66 -6.17 -3.68 -4.04
CA GLY A 66 -7.55 -3.98 -4.45
C GLY A 66 -8.62 -3.20 -3.67
N GLY A 67 -8.33 -2.81 -2.42
CA GLY A 67 -9.28 -2.14 -1.52
C GLY A 67 -9.01 -0.64 -1.28
N GLN A 68 -7.83 -0.13 -1.63
CA GLN A 68 -7.37 1.20 -1.18
C GLN A 68 -8.27 2.36 -1.62
N PHE A 69 -8.69 2.40 -2.88
CA PHE A 69 -9.57 3.46 -3.39
C PHE A 69 -11.00 3.34 -2.85
N GLY A 70 -11.46 2.13 -2.52
CA GLY A 70 -12.73 1.91 -1.84
C GLY A 70 -12.71 2.50 -0.44
N ALA A 71 -11.68 2.16 0.35
CA ALA A 71 -11.49 2.69 1.69
C ALA A 71 -11.36 4.22 1.70
N ALA A 72 -10.62 4.80 0.75
CA ALA A 72 -10.51 6.25 0.62
C ALA A 72 -11.84 6.92 0.27
N ARG A 73 -12.66 6.28 -0.58
CA ARG A 73 -14.00 6.78 -0.93
C ARG A 73 -14.93 6.77 0.27
N ASP A 74 -14.86 5.75 1.11
CA ASP A 74 -15.67 5.66 2.34
C ASP A 74 -15.33 6.79 3.33
N ILE A 75 -14.07 7.22 3.34
CA ILE A 75 -13.58 8.34 4.18
C ILE A 75 -14.02 9.69 3.63
N VAL A 76 -13.87 9.90 2.32
CA VAL A 76 -14.16 11.17 1.65
C VAL A 76 -15.67 11.40 1.51
N GLY A 77 -16.43 10.32 1.33
CA GLY A 77 -17.85 10.36 1.01
C GLY A 77 -18.13 10.45 -0.50
N ALA A 78 -19.29 9.95 -0.92
CA ALA A 78 -19.66 9.82 -2.33
C ALA A 78 -20.06 11.14 -3.02
N GLU A 79 -20.32 12.19 -2.25
CA GLU A 79 -20.78 13.50 -2.78
C GLU A 79 -19.65 14.35 -3.34
N LEU A 80 -18.40 14.08 -2.94
CA LEU A 80 -17.24 14.83 -3.43
C LEU A 80 -16.75 14.28 -4.77
N PRO A 81 -16.20 15.13 -5.65
CA PRO A 81 -15.61 14.69 -6.91
C PRO A 81 -14.54 13.59 -6.72
N PRO A 82 -14.42 12.62 -7.66
CA PRO A 82 -13.49 11.49 -7.52
C PRO A 82 -12.02 11.87 -7.25
N VAL A 83 -11.58 13.06 -7.67
CA VAL A 83 -10.23 13.58 -7.40
C VAL A 83 -9.92 13.69 -5.90
N TYR A 84 -10.92 13.93 -5.06
CA TYR A 84 -10.76 13.95 -3.59
C TYR A 84 -10.45 12.55 -3.04
N THR A 85 -11.02 11.49 -3.66
CA THR A 85 -10.71 10.10 -3.30
C THR A 85 -9.25 9.78 -3.61
N TYR A 86 -8.74 10.18 -4.77
CA TYR A 86 -7.33 10.03 -5.11
C TYR A 86 -6.43 10.74 -4.10
N ALA A 87 -6.77 11.99 -3.77
CA ALA A 87 -5.98 12.77 -2.83
C ALA A 87 -5.94 12.17 -1.43
N ALA A 88 -7.07 11.66 -0.94
CA ALA A 88 -7.16 10.99 0.35
C ALA A 88 -6.39 9.66 0.36
N GLU A 89 -6.57 8.81 -0.65
CA GLU A 89 -5.85 7.54 -0.79
C GLU A 89 -4.33 7.76 -0.73
N THR A 90 -3.84 8.68 -1.56
CA THR A 90 -2.42 9.02 -1.64
C THR A 90 -1.89 9.57 -0.31
N ALA A 91 -2.64 10.47 0.34
CA ALA A 91 -2.24 11.02 1.62
C ALA A 91 -2.15 9.93 2.69
N ILE A 92 -3.15 9.05 2.77
CA ILE A 92 -3.19 7.90 3.68
C ILE A 92 -1.98 7.00 3.43
N GLN A 93 -1.66 6.66 2.18
CA GLN A 93 -0.55 5.79 1.84
C GLN A 93 0.81 6.37 2.29
N LEU A 94 1.03 7.67 2.07
CA LEU A 94 2.22 8.38 2.55
C LEU A 94 2.31 8.42 4.08
N VAL A 95 1.18 8.62 4.76
CA VAL A 95 1.16 8.66 6.24
C VAL A 95 1.39 7.27 6.83
N LEU A 96 0.73 6.23 6.30
CA LEU A 96 0.90 4.85 6.75
C LEU A 96 2.36 4.42 6.70
N THR A 97 3.04 4.72 5.60
CA THR A 97 4.46 4.42 5.44
C THR A 97 5.36 5.35 6.23
N GLU A 98 4.90 6.52 6.64
CA GLU A 98 5.64 7.35 7.58
C GLU A 98 5.60 6.78 9.01
N LEU A 99 4.43 6.32 9.44
CA LEU A 99 4.16 5.87 10.81
C LEU A 99 4.64 4.44 11.09
N ASN A 100 4.77 3.58 10.07
CA ASN A 100 5.17 2.19 10.24
C ASN A 100 6.34 1.80 9.33
N GLU A 101 7.51 1.55 9.91
CA GLU A 101 8.74 1.24 9.15
C GLU A 101 8.68 -0.11 8.44
N ASN A 102 8.08 -1.12 9.06
CA ASN A 102 7.93 -2.44 8.45
C ASN A 102 7.00 -2.39 7.25
N LEU A 103 5.91 -1.62 7.36
CA LEU A 103 5.00 -1.36 6.26
C LEU A 103 5.69 -0.55 5.15
N ARG A 104 6.46 0.49 5.50
CA ARG A 104 7.28 1.26 4.54
C ARG A 104 8.19 0.34 3.74
N ASP A 105 8.89 -0.59 4.41
CA ASP A 105 9.76 -1.55 3.74
C ASP A 105 8.99 -2.41 2.74
N ILE A 106 7.82 -2.93 3.12
CA ILE A 106 6.96 -3.69 2.21
C ILE A 106 6.57 -2.84 0.99
N TYR A 107 6.09 -1.61 1.20
CA TYR A 107 5.71 -0.70 0.12
C TYR A 107 6.88 -0.40 -0.84
N LEU A 108 8.07 -0.14 -0.29
CA LEU A 108 9.25 0.11 -1.10
C LEU A 108 9.65 -1.07 -1.98
N GLU A 109 9.54 -2.30 -1.47
CA GLU A 109 9.83 -3.50 -2.23
C GLU A 109 8.78 -3.73 -3.33
N VAL A 110 7.49 -3.59 -3.02
CA VAL A 110 6.43 -3.84 -4.02
C VAL A 110 6.45 -2.83 -5.17
N TYR A 111 6.84 -1.57 -4.92
CA TYR A 111 7.05 -0.59 -5.98
C TYR A 111 8.38 -0.79 -6.74
N SER A 112 9.30 -1.62 -6.25
CA SER A 112 10.64 -1.81 -6.85
C SER A 112 10.79 -3.13 -7.61
N LEU A 113 9.98 -4.15 -7.31
CA LEU A 113 10.05 -5.46 -7.96
C LEU A 113 9.18 -5.50 -9.23
N PRO A 114 9.69 -5.98 -10.38
CA PRO A 114 8.99 -5.88 -11.67
C PRO A 114 7.56 -6.43 -11.67
N ASN A 115 7.34 -7.63 -11.10
CA ASN A 115 6.03 -8.26 -11.13
C ASN A 115 4.99 -7.55 -10.26
N THR A 116 5.42 -7.01 -9.11
CA THR A 116 4.53 -6.33 -8.18
C THR A 116 4.26 -4.90 -8.62
N SER A 117 5.27 -4.19 -9.15
CA SER A 117 5.09 -2.85 -9.69
C SER A 117 4.19 -2.86 -10.92
N GLU A 118 4.34 -3.85 -11.80
CA GLU A 118 3.47 -4.01 -12.97
C GLU A 118 2.00 -4.22 -12.56
N TYR A 119 1.75 -5.03 -11.54
CA TYR A 119 0.39 -5.18 -10.99
C TYR A 119 -0.17 -3.85 -10.49
N ILE A 120 0.63 -3.08 -9.75
CA ILE A 120 0.22 -1.76 -9.24
C ILE A 120 -0.13 -0.83 -10.40
N PHE A 121 0.72 -0.77 -11.43
CA PHE A 121 0.50 0.12 -12.58
C PHE A 121 -0.79 -0.21 -13.30
N GLN A 122 -1.01 -1.48 -13.65
CA GLN A 122 -2.21 -1.91 -14.35
C GLN A 122 -3.48 -1.71 -13.52
N HIS A 123 -3.43 -2.04 -12.23
CA HIS A 123 -4.59 -1.90 -11.35
C HIS A 123 -4.93 -0.41 -11.13
N THR A 124 -3.92 0.41 -10.84
CA THR A 124 -4.10 1.83 -10.54
C THR A 124 -4.51 2.61 -11.79
N ALA A 125 -3.99 2.29 -12.98
CA ALA A 125 -4.40 2.92 -14.24
C ALA A 125 -5.92 2.87 -14.49
N ARG A 126 -6.58 1.77 -14.11
CA ARG A 126 -8.04 1.63 -14.23
C ARG A 126 -8.79 2.59 -13.30
N GLU A 127 -8.31 2.74 -12.07
CA GLU A 127 -8.89 3.69 -11.11
C GLU A 127 -8.60 5.13 -11.54
N LEU A 128 -7.38 5.43 -11.97
CA LEU A 128 -7.00 6.75 -12.47
C LEU A 128 -7.83 7.15 -13.68
N ARG A 129 -8.12 6.24 -14.60
CA ARG A 129 -9.02 6.52 -15.72
C ARG A 129 -10.42 6.90 -15.26
N ARG A 130 -10.94 6.23 -14.23
CA ARG A 130 -12.27 6.55 -13.64
C ARG A 130 -12.26 7.91 -12.96
N ILE A 131 -11.16 8.25 -12.28
CA ILE A 131 -11.03 9.48 -11.50
C ILE A 131 -10.76 10.69 -12.39
N PHE A 132 -9.84 10.54 -13.35
CA PHE A 132 -9.28 11.65 -14.12
C PHE A 132 -9.73 11.71 -15.58
N GLY A 133 -10.51 10.74 -16.06
CA GLY A 133 -10.95 10.66 -17.45
C GLY A 133 -11.69 11.92 -17.95
N ALA A 134 -12.37 12.64 -17.06
CA ALA A 134 -13.04 13.90 -17.40
C ALA A 134 -12.06 15.03 -17.78
N TYR A 135 -10.84 15.03 -17.22
CA TYR A 135 -9.80 16.02 -17.53
C TYR A 135 -8.95 15.62 -18.75
N LEU A 136 -9.03 14.35 -19.16
CA LEU A 136 -8.22 13.73 -20.20
C LEU A 136 -9.11 12.89 -21.13
N PRO A 137 -10.04 13.50 -21.88
CA PRO A 137 -11.05 12.77 -22.66
C PRO A 137 -10.46 11.90 -23.78
N ASP A 138 -9.28 12.25 -24.27
CA ASP A 138 -8.59 11.51 -25.33
C ASP A 138 -7.69 10.38 -24.79
N TYR A 139 -7.56 10.22 -23.47
CA TYR A 139 -6.71 9.19 -22.87
C TYR A 139 -7.44 7.84 -22.79
N SER A 140 -6.74 6.80 -23.24
CA SER A 140 -7.09 5.41 -23.01
C SER A 140 -6.53 4.91 -21.68
N GLU A 141 -6.88 3.68 -21.28
CA GLU A 141 -6.26 3.02 -20.12
C GLU A 141 -4.74 2.87 -20.27
N SER A 142 -4.23 2.75 -21.51
CA SER A 142 -2.78 2.71 -21.78
C SER A 142 -2.10 4.01 -21.43
N ASP A 143 -2.70 5.15 -21.78
CA ASP A 143 -2.13 6.48 -21.46
C ASP A 143 -2.11 6.72 -19.95
N PHE A 144 -3.14 6.24 -19.23
CA PHE A 144 -3.15 6.25 -17.76
C PHE A 144 -2.11 5.31 -17.15
N TYR A 145 -1.86 4.15 -17.74
CA TYR A 145 -0.79 3.24 -17.32
C TYR A 145 0.60 3.89 -17.49
N GLU A 146 0.86 4.53 -18.63
CA GLU A 146 2.12 5.24 -18.88
C GLU A 146 2.32 6.39 -17.89
N THR A 147 1.26 7.14 -17.60
CA THR A 147 1.30 8.22 -16.59
C THR A 147 1.51 7.66 -15.18
N GLU A 148 0.89 6.52 -14.86
CA GLU A 148 1.01 5.87 -13.56
C GLU A 148 2.43 5.39 -13.24
N ILE A 149 3.19 4.94 -14.25
CA ILE A 149 4.61 4.63 -14.06
C ILE A 149 5.35 5.85 -13.47
N GLY A 150 5.00 7.06 -13.94
CA GLY A 150 5.55 8.31 -13.43
C GLY A 150 5.11 8.62 -12.00
N THR A 151 3.81 8.61 -11.71
CA THR A 151 3.27 8.93 -10.37
C THR A 151 3.64 7.89 -9.32
N ALA A 152 3.70 6.61 -9.67
CA ALA A 152 4.24 5.56 -8.81
C ALA A 152 5.72 5.79 -8.48
N GLY A 153 6.51 6.30 -9.43
CA GLY A 153 7.89 6.71 -9.20
C GLY A 153 8.01 7.82 -8.16
N ILE A 154 7.11 8.82 -8.20
CA ILE A 154 7.01 9.85 -7.15
C ILE A 154 6.67 9.21 -5.81
N MET A 155 5.71 8.30 -5.78
CA MET A 155 5.21 7.67 -4.55
C MET A 155 6.32 6.90 -3.85
N ARG A 156 6.96 6.01 -4.59
CA ARG A 156 8.12 5.23 -4.15
C ARG A 156 9.28 6.13 -3.71
N GLY A 157 9.55 7.21 -4.45
CA GLY A 157 10.59 8.18 -4.13
C GLY A 157 10.33 8.92 -2.81
N TYR A 158 9.07 9.28 -2.54
CA TYR A 158 8.67 10.00 -1.33
C TYR A 158 8.64 9.07 -0.12
N MET A 159 8.14 7.83 -0.28
CA MET A 159 8.19 6.79 0.76
C MET A 159 9.62 6.44 1.18
N ALA A 160 10.58 6.48 0.25
CA ALA A 160 11.98 6.14 0.51
C ALA A 160 12.70 7.18 1.39
N ARG A 161 12.18 8.41 1.47
CA ARG A 161 12.70 9.45 2.35
C ARG A 161 11.84 9.51 3.59
N LYS A 162 12.41 9.28 4.77
CA LYS A 162 11.70 9.55 6.05
C LYS A 162 11.46 11.04 6.22
N CYS A 163 10.43 11.41 6.98
CA CYS A 163 10.21 12.82 7.29
C CYS A 163 11.38 13.36 8.11
N ASP A 164 11.77 14.60 7.81
CA ASP A 164 12.78 15.33 8.54
C ASP A 164 12.42 16.83 8.57
N ILE A 165 13.32 17.65 9.12
CA ILE A 165 13.13 19.10 9.24
C ILE A 165 12.96 19.81 7.88
N HIS A 166 13.46 19.21 6.79
CA HIS A 166 13.37 19.76 5.45
C HIS A 166 12.12 19.29 4.71
N PHE A 167 11.68 18.05 4.97
CA PHE A 167 10.58 17.42 4.27
C PHE A 167 9.59 16.74 5.23
N SER A 168 8.77 17.58 5.87
CA SER A 168 7.70 17.13 6.76
C SER A 168 6.61 16.34 6.01
N LEU A 169 5.78 15.61 6.76
CA LEU A 169 4.69 14.82 6.20
C LEU A 169 3.69 15.68 5.43
N GLU A 170 3.35 16.84 5.97
CA GLU A 170 2.43 17.79 5.37
C GLU A 170 2.99 18.32 4.04
N LYS A 171 4.28 18.65 4.01
CA LYS A 171 4.98 19.05 2.77
C LYS A 171 5.07 17.91 1.76
N LYS A 172 5.27 16.66 2.19
CA LYS A 172 5.27 15.49 1.30
C LYS A 172 3.93 15.33 0.61
N VAL A 173 2.84 15.33 1.38
CA VAL A 173 1.49 15.20 0.85
C VAL A 173 1.17 16.36 -0.10
N GLU A 174 1.42 17.60 0.32
CA GLU A 174 1.20 18.79 -0.51
C GLU A 174 1.96 18.72 -1.84
N ARG A 175 3.27 18.42 -1.79
CA ARG A 175 4.12 18.35 -2.99
C ARG A 175 3.75 17.20 -3.90
N PHE A 176 3.43 16.04 -3.33
CA PHE A 176 2.98 14.89 -4.12
C PHE A 176 1.71 15.26 -4.90
N LEU A 177 0.67 15.71 -4.19
CA LEU A 177 -0.63 16.03 -4.79
C LEU A 177 -0.51 17.15 -5.81
N THR A 178 0.30 18.18 -5.54
CA THR A 178 0.53 19.26 -6.50
C THR A 178 1.13 18.72 -7.81
N VAL A 179 2.11 17.82 -7.73
CA VAL A 179 2.76 17.27 -8.94
C VAL A 179 1.82 16.31 -9.67
N SER A 180 1.16 15.40 -8.96
CA SER A 180 0.32 14.39 -9.59
C SER A 180 -0.97 14.96 -10.16
N LEU A 181 -1.67 15.86 -9.47
CA LEU A 181 -2.89 16.49 -9.99
C LEU A 181 -2.61 17.30 -11.25
N ARG A 182 -1.43 17.94 -11.35
CA ARG A 182 -0.97 18.61 -12.57
C ARG A 182 -0.69 17.62 -13.70
N ALA A 183 -0.09 16.47 -13.41
CA ALA A 183 0.13 15.42 -14.41
C ALA A 183 -1.19 14.96 -15.04
N TYR A 184 -2.28 14.91 -14.26
CA TYR A 184 -3.63 14.58 -14.74
C TYR A 184 -4.47 15.78 -15.20
N ARG A 185 -3.87 16.96 -15.36
CA ARG A 185 -4.51 18.19 -15.86
C ARG A 185 -5.73 18.67 -15.06
N VAL A 186 -5.78 18.39 -13.76
CA VAL A 186 -6.79 18.99 -12.87
C VAL A 186 -6.62 20.52 -12.87
N PRO A 187 -7.69 21.33 -12.96
CA PRO A 187 -7.59 22.79 -12.91
C PRO A 187 -6.94 23.31 -11.61
N GLU A 188 -6.20 24.41 -11.68
CA GLU A 188 -5.47 24.96 -10.51
C GLU A 188 -6.39 25.34 -9.34
N GLU A 189 -7.60 25.83 -9.63
CA GLU A 189 -8.62 26.14 -8.62
C GLU A 189 -9.03 24.88 -7.86
N GLU A 190 -9.37 23.81 -8.59
CA GLU A 190 -9.76 22.53 -8.00
C GLU A 190 -8.59 21.86 -7.25
N GLN A 191 -7.35 21.98 -7.75
CA GLN A 191 -6.16 21.55 -7.01
C GLN A 191 -6.05 22.24 -5.65
N ALA A 192 -6.29 23.56 -5.60
CA ALA A 192 -6.23 24.32 -4.36
C ALA A 192 -7.33 23.91 -3.37
N GLU A 193 -8.54 23.65 -3.86
CA GLU A 193 -9.65 23.13 -3.05
C GLU A 193 -9.35 21.76 -2.45
N VAL A 194 -8.84 20.83 -3.27
CA VAL A 194 -8.45 19.47 -2.84
C VAL A 194 -7.34 19.54 -1.80
N LEU A 195 -6.30 20.34 -2.02
CA LEU A 195 -5.21 20.53 -1.06
C LEU A 195 -5.72 21.13 0.26
N ALA A 196 -6.60 22.13 0.19
CA ALA A 196 -7.20 22.75 1.37
C ALA A 196 -8.10 21.77 2.15
N TYR A 197 -8.81 20.89 1.44
CA TYR A 197 -9.60 19.82 2.06
C TYR A 197 -8.70 18.83 2.80
N ILE A 198 -7.68 18.28 2.13
CA ILE A 198 -6.73 17.34 2.74
C ILE A 198 -6.01 17.97 3.94
N GLY A 199 -5.63 19.25 3.85
CA GLY A 199 -4.99 19.98 4.95
C GLY A 199 -5.86 20.17 6.19
N LYS A 200 -7.19 20.03 6.10
CA LYS A 200 -8.11 20.08 7.24
C LYS A 200 -8.31 18.72 7.92
N ILE A 201 -7.96 17.63 7.25
CA ILE A 201 -8.09 16.28 7.80
C ILE A 201 -6.96 16.00 8.78
N ASN A 202 -7.27 15.39 9.92
CA ASN A 202 -6.25 14.81 10.78
C ASN A 202 -5.71 13.51 10.15
N LEU A 203 -4.78 13.66 9.22
CA LEU A 203 -4.22 12.55 8.44
C LEU A 203 -3.57 11.47 9.31
N ARG A 204 -2.96 11.85 10.45
CA ARG A 204 -2.35 10.87 11.37
C ARG A 204 -3.41 9.98 12.01
N ALA A 205 -4.44 10.59 12.62
CA ALA A 205 -5.53 9.83 13.23
C ALA A 205 -6.28 8.97 12.21
N LEU A 206 -6.49 9.49 11.00
CA LEU A 206 -7.11 8.74 9.91
C LEU A 206 -6.25 7.55 9.47
N ALA A 207 -4.95 7.74 9.30
CA ALA A 207 -4.03 6.68 8.93
C ALA A 207 -3.92 5.62 10.03
N ASP A 208 -3.94 5.99 11.31
CA ASP A 208 -4.00 5.05 12.42
C ASP A 208 -5.26 4.18 12.32
N GLU A 209 -6.43 4.77 12.09
CA GLU A 209 -7.69 4.04 11.91
C GLU A 209 -7.61 3.08 10.70
N VAL A 210 -7.10 3.55 9.57
CA VAL A 210 -6.91 2.73 8.36
C VAL A 210 -5.91 1.61 8.62
N MET A 211 -4.83 1.86 9.35
CA MET A 211 -3.83 0.85 9.70
C MET A 211 -4.44 -0.25 10.57
N GLN A 212 -5.21 0.12 11.60
CA GLN A 212 -5.90 -0.84 12.46
C GLN A 212 -6.90 -1.67 11.66
N LYS A 213 -7.69 -1.04 10.77
CA LYS A 213 -8.61 -1.75 9.87
C LYS A 213 -7.88 -2.69 8.91
N LEU A 214 -6.76 -2.24 8.32
CA LEU A 214 -5.92 -3.05 7.44
C LEU A 214 -5.39 -4.27 8.19
N PHE A 215 -4.83 -4.10 9.37
CA PHE A 215 -4.28 -5.19 10.17
C PHE A 215 -5.36 -6.17 10.61
N ALA A 216 -6.50 -5.69 11.11
CA ALA A 216 -7.63 -6.56 11.45
C ALA A 216 -8.14 -7.35 10.22
N ALA A 217 -8.18 -6.70 9.05
CA ALA A 217 -8.60 -7.36 7.82
C ALA A 217 -7.55 -8.37 7.31
N LEU A 218 -6.26 -8.11 7.51
CA LEU A 218 -5.17 -9.05 7.22
C LEU A 218 -5.21 -10.26 8.16
N GLU A 219 -5.38 -10.03 9.47
CA GLU A 219 -5.53 -11.07 10.49
C GLU A 219 -6.73 -11.98 10.16
N MET A 220 -7.87 -11.39 9.81
CA MET A 220 -9.06 -12.15 9.42
C MET A 220 -8.87 -12.88 8.08
N LYS A 221 -8.29 -12.22 7.07
CA LYS A 221 -8.12 -12.82 5.74
C LYS A 221 -7.10 -13.95 5.74
N PHE A 222 -6.04 -13.83 6.53
CA PHE A 222 -4.94 -14.78 6.54
C PHE A 222 -4.90 -15.67 7.78
N ASP A 223 -5.80 -15.48 8.76
CA ASP A 223 -5.88 -16.30 9.97
C ASP A 223 -4.59 -16.27 10.81
N PHE A 224 -4.25 -15.06 11.30
CA PHE A 224 -3.16 -14.84 12.26
C PHE A 224 -3.50 -13.75 13.27
N THR A 225 -2.62 -13.54 14.25
CA THR A 225 -2.71 -12.44 15.22
C THR A 225 -1.35 -11.75 15.32
N LEU A 226 -1.32 -10.43 15.23
CA LEU A 226 -0.13 -9.61 15.50
C LEU A 226 0.10 -9.54 17.00
N ALA A 227 1.35 -9.65 17.43
CA ALA A 227 1.70 -9.24 18.78
C ALA A 227 1.30 -7.78 18.97
N LYS A 228 0.53 -7.46 20.03
CA LYS A 228 0.33 -6.07 20.43
C LYS A 228 1.71 -5.51 20.71
N THR A 229 2.20 -4.62 19.86
CA THR A 229 3.34 -3.79 20.18
C THR A 229 2.97 -3.04 21.45
N ASP A 230 3.60 -3.42 22.57
CA ASP A 230 3.65 -2.57 23.76
C ASP A 230 4.04 -1.18 23.26
N GLU A 231 3.12 -0.22 23.40
CA GLU A 231 3.41 1.19 23.22
C GLU A 231 4.68 1.46 24.01
N LYS A 232 5.78 1.72 23.30
CA LYS A 232 7.04 2.11 23.93
C LYS A 232 6.70 3.29 24.82
N LYS A 233 6.85 3.09 26.13
CA LYS A 233 7.05 4.16 27.10
C LYS A 233 8.09 5.11 26.50
N GLU A 234 7.64 6.28 26.07
CA GLU A 234 8.56 7.39 25.86
C GLU A 234 9.23 7.70 27.21
N PRO A 235 10.56 7.90 27.23
CA PRO A 235 11.26 8.42 28.41
C PRO A 235 10.89 9.87 28.69
#